data_AF-A0A2V2E0E8-F1
#
_entry.id   AF-A0A2V2E0E8-F1
#
_cell.length_a   1.000
_cell.length_b   1.000
_cell.length_c   1.000
_cell.angle_alpha   90.00
_cell.angle_beta   90.00
_cell.angle_gamma   90.00
#
_symmetry.space_group_name_H-M   'P 1'
#
loop_
_entity.id
_entity.type
_entity.pdbx_description
1 polymer ?
#
loop_
_entity_poly.entity_id
_entity_poly.type
_entity_poly.pdbx_seq_one_letter_code
_entity_poly.pdbx_strand_id
1 'polypeptide(L)'
;MSGRKTTYTTIPESELRDLRARAQRAASLQASNRLLNELSEKNEAALTAQRQRVEALNSRIASLNRALGEQRSAASKEAEALRGQLRAAVDEMNLRNQQEASRAQWELEQLRARLTGDLRRTREELDRSVAENRAYTDRAVAESSRVIAEAMRRSEEALRGEIRGMGERIDGELNDIRSRMDAVEESVQSAGRNRGALLEMANEYLNTANLVAQHTRESFRVDLLCPGRLQPVLDRLESARRELVDAQKMPENAAVARREARQAFEEAVRLNREAAAAEQEWSLHYHAARETADAVSAQLEASATLRLAEDNAAVDVDRWTDGDLTALRARLDGIDGELAGAQALTVEALDGLRAAGLQISREIDDASVFAAEAFYASQDRGEIAQDAADQLAAFGLTLLGHSYQGGDQRGAHRMHLRNNGTRFELAITQTPELLEDGSITNRIESDILNYGSLNEERGDEIAREVLSSLAGLGFRQQPVCTAEGYEHVPSDRTECADLQRWRSMRGPVVKPDHAARGAAHPSAPVQPQTRQS
;
A
#
# COMPACT_ATOMS: atom_id res chain seq x y z
N MET A 1 12.69 125.55 88.32
CA MET A 1 11.91 126.78 88.58
C MET A 1 12.51 127.91 87.77
N SER A 2 11.66 128.55 86.94
CA SER A 2 11.81 129.90 86.37
C SER A 2 13.03 130.15 85.44
N GLY A 3 12.92 130.65 84.21
CA GLY A 3 11.90 131.53 83.65
C GLY A 3 12.48 132.93 83.40
N ARG A 4 12.55 133.32 82.10
CA ARG A 4 12.60 134.70 81.53
C ARG A 4 13.93 135.49 81.67
N LYS A 5 14.31 136.46 80.82
CA LYS A 5 13.74 137.12 79.61
C LYS A 5 14.85 137.90 78.86
N THR A 6 14.57 138.31 77.62
CA THR A 6 15.41 138.98 76.59
C THR A 6 15.66 140.49 76.78
N THR A 7 16.72 141.04 76.14
CA THR A 7 16.95 142.49 75.84
C THR A 7 17.95 142.63 74.65
N TYR A 8 17.86 143.70 73.83
CA TYR A 8 18.72 144.00 72.67
C TYR A 8 19.42 145.37 72.79
N THR A 9 20.67 145.48 72.32
CA THR A 9 21.31 146.70 71.78
C THR A 9 22.48 146.34 70.83
N THR A 10 22.68 147.19 69.81
CA THR A 10 23.35 146.97 68.51
C THR A 10 24.85 147.33 68.43
N ILE A 11 25.60 146.54 67.63
CA ILE A 11 26.76 146.95 66.80
C ILE A 11 26.68 146.07 65.50
N PRO A 12 26.88 146.62 64.29
CA PRO A 12 26.26 146.13 63.05
C PRO A 12 26.81 144.82 62.44
N GLU A 13 25.89 144.15 61.73
CA GLU A 13 25.83 142.74 61.37
C GLU A 13 26.41 142.40 59.97
N SER A 14 26.95 143.39 59.26
CA SER A 14 27.36 143.25 57.85
C SER A 14 28.80 142.76 57.65
N GLU A 15 29.74 143.03 58.57
CA GLU A 15 31.16 142.70 58.34
C GLU A 15 31.59 141.32 58.90
N LEU A 16 30.85 140.78 59.89
CA LEU A 16 31.22 139.51 60.54
C LEU A 16 30.60 138.27 59.85
N ARG A 17 29.50 138.44 59.09
CA ARG A 17 28.89 137.36 58.28
C ARG A 17 29.71 137.04 57.02
N ASP A 18 30.31 138.04 56.37
CA ASP A 18 31.08 137.84 55.14
C ASP A 18 32.43 137.13 55.37
N LEU A 19 33.05 137.33 56.54
CA LEU A 19 34.28 136.63 56.94
C LEU A 19 34.04 135.17 57.36
N ARG A 20 32.87 134.83 57.93
CA ARG A 20 32.52 133.43 58.30
C ARG A 20 31.94 132.62 57.14
N ALA A 21 31.24 133.26 56.19
CA ALA A 21 30.65 132.58 55.03
C ALA A 21 31.68 132.14 53.97
N ARG A 22 32.87 132.77 53.92
CA ARG A 22 33.97 132.39 53.01
C ARG A 22 34.85 131.27 53.57
N ALA A 23 34.94 131.10 54.90
CA ALA A 23 35.72 130.03 55.53
C ALA A 23 35.00 128.66 55.55
N GLN A 24 33.66 128.61 55.67
CA GLN A 24 32.90 127.34 55.69
C GLN A 24 32.67 126.71 54.30
N ARG A 25 32.64 127.50 53.22
CA ARG A 25 32.47 126.97 51.85
C ARG A 25 33.72 126.29 51.30
N ALA A 26 34.92 126.66 51.76
CA ALA A 26 36.18 126.01 51.34
C ALA A 26 36.43 124.65 52.02
N ALA A 27 35.96 124.46 53.26
CA ALA A 27 36.18 123.21 54.01
C ALA A 27 35.23 122.04 53.59
N SER A 28 34.00 122.33 53.14
CA SER A 28 33.04 121.26 52.77
C SER A 28 33.28 120.66 51.36
N LEU A 29 33.80 121.45 50.41
CA LEU A 29 34.12 120.98 49.05
C LEU A 29 35.36 120.08 49.00
N GLN A 30 36.33 120.27 49.90
CA GLN A 30 37.52 119.42 49.97
C GLN A 30 37.26 118.08 50.67
N ALA A 31 36.34 118.05 51.65
CA ALA A 31 35.90 116.82 52.31
C ALA A 31 34.99 115.97 51.39
N SER A 32 34.08 116.59 50.65
CA SER A 32 33.19 115.87 49.71
C SER A 32 33.95 115.30 48.51
N ASN A 33 34.98 115.98 48.00
CA ASN A 33 35.82 115.46 46.91
C ASN A 33 36.71 114.29 47.36
N ARG A 34 37.20 114.29 48.61
CA ARG A 34 37.93 113.13 49.15
C ARG A 34 37.06 111.88 49.28
N LEU A 35 35.83 112.05 49.76
CA LEU A 35 34.88 110.95 49.98
C LEU A 35 34.35 110.37 48.65
N LEU A 36 34.19 111.20 47.62
CA LEU A 36 33.86 110.76 46.26
C LEU A 36 35.01 109.99 45.61
N ASN A 37 36.27 110.44 45.78
CA ASN A 37 37.43 109.70 45.28
C ASN A 37 37.61 108.36 46.00
N GLU A 38 37.43 108.30 47.33
CA GLU A 38 37.45 107.02 48.07
C GLU A 38 36.32 106.08 47.63
N LEU A 39 35.13 106.60 47.35
CA LEU A 39 34.02 105.80 46.82
C LEU A 39 34.28 105.34 45.39
N SER A 40 34.86 106.17 44.52
CA SER A 40 35.19 105.74 43.15
C SER A 40 36.29 104.68 43.17
N GLU A 41 37.33 104.83 43.98
CA GLU A 41 38.38 103.83 44.17
C GLU A 41 37.80 102.50 44.70
N LYS A 42 36.92 102.54 45.70
CA LYS A 42 36.25 101.33 46.21
C LYS A 42 35.35 100.68 45.17
N ASN A 43 34.64 101.46 44.37
CA ASN A 43 33.74 100.95 43.34
C ASN A 43 34.53 100.36 42.16
N GLU A 44 35.65 100.98 41.80
CA GLU A 44 36.57 100.49 40.77
C GLU A 44 37.30 99.21 41.24
N ALA A 45 37.69 99.13 42.52
CA ALA A 45 38.19 97.92 43.16
C ALA A 45 37.13 96.80 43.20
N ALA A 46 35.86 97.13 43.48
CA ALA A 46 34.77 96.15 43.48
C ALA A 46 34.46 95.63 42.07
N LEU A 47 34.44 96.51 41.06
CA LEU A 47 34.23 96.15 39.65
C LEU A 47 35.37 95.30 39.10
N THR A 48 36.62 95.63 39.44
CA THR A 48 37.78 94.80 39.06
C THR A 48 37.74 93.44 39.74
N ALA A 49 37.40 93.36 41.03
CA ALA A 49 37.20 92.08 41.72
C ALA A 49 36.05 91.26 41.11
N GLN A 50 34.94 91.90 40.71
CA GLN A 50 33.82 91.21 40.06
C GLN A 50 34.20 90.71 38.66
N ARG A 51 34.94 91.51 37.87
CA ARG A 51 35.47 91.09 36.57
C ARG A 51 36.42 89.89 36.71
N GLN A 52 37.34 89.95 37.67
CA GLN A 52 38.24 88.82 37.97
C GLN A 52 37.46 87.56 38.38
N ARG A 53 36.38 87.70 39.16
CA ARG A 53 35.52 86.58 39.55
C ARG A 53 34.75 85.99 38.36
N VAL A 54 34.25 86.84 37.45
CA VAL A 54 33.59 86.39 36.21
C VAL A 54 34.59 85.69 35.29
N GLU A 55 35.81 86.21 35.14
CA GLU A 55 36.88 85.55 34.39
C GLU A 55 37.26 84.19 34.98
N ALA A 56 37.37 84.09 36.31
CA ALA A 56 37.64 82.83 37.01
C ALA A 56 36.50 81.81 36.88
N LEU A 57 35.23 82.26 36.88
CA LEU A 57 34.08 81.39 36.64
C LEU A 57 34.03 80.94 35.18
N ASN A 58 34.30 81.83 34.23
CA ASN A 58 34.33 81.49 32.81
C ASN A 58 35.45 80.51 32.48
N SER A 59 36.64 80.67 33.07
CA SER A 59 37.73 79.70 32.90
C SER A 59 37.37 78.33 33.48
N ARG A 60 36.66 78.30 34.61
CA ARG A 60 36.17 77.06 35.23
C ARG A 60 35.05 76.39 34.43
N ILE A 61 34.13 77.15 33.86
CA ILE A 61 33.10 76.64 32.92
C ILE A 61 33.78 76.08 31.67
N ALA A 62 34.78 76.78 31.11
CA ALA A 62 35.53 76.31 29.96
C ALA A 62 36.34 75.04 30.26
N SER A 63 36.88 74.86 31.47
CA SER A 63 37.53 73.61 31.88
C SER A 63 36.51 72.47 32.07
N LEU A 64 35.34 72.75 32.67
CA LEU A 64 34.29 71.75 32.86
C LEU A 64 33.69 71.30 31.53
N ASN A 65 33.47 72.22 30.60
CA ASN A 65 32.98 71.89 29.25
C ASN A 65 33.98 71.03 28.47
N ARG A 66 35.28 71.29 28.63
CA ARG A 66 36.33 70.43 28.06
C ARG A 66 36.31 69.03 28.69
N ALA A 67 36.32 68.93 30.02
CA ALA A 67 36.24 67.65 30.72
C ALA A 67 34.98 66.85 30.37
N LEU A 68 33.83 67.52 30.24
CA LEU A 68 32.57 66.89 29.83
C LEU A 68 32.61 66.42 28.37
N GLY A 69 33.23 67.20 27.47
CA GLY A 69 33.45 66.81 26.08
C GLY A 69 34.36 65.58 25.96
N GLU A 70 35.45 65.56 26.73
CA GLU A 70 36.38 64.42 26.82
C GLU A 70 35.68 63.17 27.35
N GLN A 71 34.90 63.29 28.43
CA GLN A 71 34.14 62.17 28.99
C GLN A 71 33.10 61.62 28.01
N ARG A 72 32.38 62.49 27.31
CA ARG A 72 31.41 62.07 26.27
C ARG A 72 32.11 61.38 25.09
N SER A 73 33.27 61.89 24.66
CA SER A 73 34.06 61.25 23.61
C SER A 73 34.60 59.88 24.05
N ALA A 74 35.05 59.75 25.29
CA ALA A 74 35.51 58.49 25.85
C ALA A 74 34.37 57.46 25.93
N ALA A 75 33.22 57.84 26.48
CA ALA A 75 32.04 56.98 26.55
C ALA A 75 31.53 56.56 25.15
N SER A 76 31.57 57.46 24.17
CA SER A 76 31.21 57.13 22.78
C SER A 76 32.18 56.12 22.17
N LYS A 77 33.49 56.28 22.41
CA LYS A 77 34.51 55.33 21.93
C LYS A 77 34.37 53.96 22.58
N GLU A 78 34.07 53.91 23.88
CA GLU A 78 33.80 52.66 24.59
C GLU A 78 32.53 51.96 24.09
N ALA A 79 31.45 52.71 23.87
CA ALA A 79 30.21 52.16 23.31
C ALA A 79 30.41 51.62 21.89
N GLU A 80 31.21 52.30 21.07
CA GLU A 80 31.54 51.86 19.71
C GLU A 80 32.45 50.63 19.71
N ALA A 81 33.42 50.57 20.63
CA ALA A 81 34.27 49.40 20.84
C ALA A 81 33.44 48.17 21.30
N LEU A 82 32.53 48.35 22.27
CA LEU A 82 31.63 47.28 22.73
C LEU A 82 30.68 46.81 21.63
N ARG A 83 30.13 47.72 20.81
CA ARG A 83 29.32 47.35 19.64
C ARG A 83 30.14 46.58 18.61
N GLY A 84 31.40 46.97 18.40
CA GLY A 84 32.33 46.23 17.53
C GLY A 84 32.60 44.82 18.04
N GLN A 85 32.87 44.66 19.34
CA GLN A 85 33.07 43.36 19.97
C GLN A 85 31.82 42.48 19.90
N LEU A 86 30.64 43.04 20.12
CA LEU A 86 29.39 42.29 20.05
C LEU A 86 29.06 41.83 18.63
N ARG A 87 29.31 42.68 17.61
CA ARG A 87 29.18 42.28 16.20
C ARG A 87 30.14 41.16 15.85
N ALA A 88 31.41 41.29 16.23
CA ALA A 88 32.41 40.24 15.99
C ALA A 88 32.03 38.91 16.67
N ALA A 89 31.50 38.96 17.90
CA ALA A 89 31.05 37.76 18.61
C ALA A 89 29.81 37.12 17.96
N VAL A 90 28.86 37.93 17.47
CA VAL A 90 27.69 37.44 16.73
C VAL A 90 28.08 36.85 15.38
N ASP A 91 29.01 37.48 14.66
CA ASP A 91 29.52 36.95 13.38
C ASP A 91 30.28 35.64 13.59
N GLU A 92 31.10 35.55 14.65
CA GLU A 92 31.79 34.31 15.01
C GLU A 92 30.80 33.21 15.42
N MET A 93 29.77 33.54 16.21
CA MET A 93 28.72 32.60 16.59
C MET A 93 27.90 32.12 15.39
N ASN A 94 27.55 33.02 14.47
CA ASN A 94 26.84 32.67 13.23
C ASN A 94 27.70 31.77 12.34
N LEU A 95 29.01 32.05 12.23
CA LEU A 95 29.93 31.20 11.48
C LEU A 95 30.06 29.81 12.12
N ARG A 96 30.15 29.73 13.45
CA ARG A 96 30.16 28.45 14.18
C ARG A 96 28.86 27.67 13.98
N ASN A 97 27.71 28.32 14.12
CA ASN A 97 26.42 27.68 13.89
C ASN A 97 26.26 27.18 12.44
N GLN A 98 26.73 27.94 11.45
CA GLN A 98 26.75 27.50 10.06
C GLN A 98 27.66 26.28 9.87
N GLN A 99 28.85 26.28 10.47
CA GLN A 99 29.76 25.13 10.41
C GLN A 99 29.19 23.90 11.10
N GLU A 100 28.54 24.05 12.26
CA GLU A 100 27.86 22.96 12.96
C GLU A 100 26.66 22.43 12.16
N ALA A 101 25.85 23.31 11.56
CA ALA A 101 24.75 22.92 10.69
C ALA A 101 25.24 22.16 9.45
N SER A 102 26.33 22.62 8.80
CA SER A 102 26.93 21.90 7.68
C SER A 102 27.50 20.55 8.10
N ARG A 103 28.11 20.44 9.29
CA ARG A 103 28.58 19.15 9.83
C ARG A 103 27.43 18.20 10.12
N ALA A 104 26.36 18.68 10.76
CA ALA A 104 25.18 17.88 11.05
C ALA A 104 24.48 17.41 9.77
N GLN A 105 24.36 18.28 8.75
CA GLN A 105 23.85 17.89 7.43
C GLN A 105 24.72 16.82 6.79
N TRP A 106 26.04 16.97 6.82
CA TRP A 106 26.96 15.98 6.28
C TRP A 106 26.86 14.63 7.02
N GLU A 107 26.74 14.65 8.35
CA GLU A 107 26.53 13.44 9.16
C GLU A 107 25.19 12.76 8.85
N LEU A 108 24.12 13.53 8.67
CA LEU A 108 22.81 13.02 8.26
C LEU A 108 22.84 12.42 6.84
N GLU A 109 23.54 13.05 5.90
CA GLU A 109 23.73 12.50 4.55
C GLU A 109 24.53 11.20 4.59
N GLN A 110 25.58 11.12 5.41
CA GLN A 110 26.35 9.90 5.62
C GLN A 110 25.49 8.79 6.26
N LEU A 111 24.69 9.13 7.26
CA LEU A 111 23.78 8.18 7.92
C LEU A 111 22.71 7.69 6.94
N ARG A 112 22.12 8.59 6.14
CA ARG A 112 21.15 8.24 5.08
C ARG A 112 21.78 7.35 4.03
N ALA A 113 23.00 7.65 3.58
CA ALA A 113 23.72 6.82 2.61
C ALA A 113 24.03 5.43 3.18
N ARG A 114 24.43 5.34 4.46
CA ARG A 114 24.64 4.06 5.16
C ARG A 114 23.35 3.27 5.29
N LEU A 115 22.28 3.89 5.80
CA LEU A 115 20.96 3.25 5.91
C LEU A 115 20.44 2.78 4.56
N THR A 116 20.57 3.60 3.51
CA THR A 116 20.17 3.20 2.15
C THR A 116 21.01 2.03 1.65
N GLY A 117 22.31 2.03 1.94
CA GLY A 117 23.22 0.93 1.61
C GLY A 117 22.89 -0.36 2.37
N ASP A 118 22.56 -0.26 3.66
CA ASP A 118 22.19 -1.38 4.52
C ASP A 118 20.80 -1.91 4.18
N LEU A 119 19.84 -1.04 3.85
CA LEU A 119 18.53 -1.42 3.29
C LEU A 119 18.67 -2.12 1.94
N ARG A 120 19.58 -1.65 1.08
CA ARG A 120 19.87 -2.34 -0.19
C ARG A 120 20.51 -3.70 0.06
N ARG A 121 21.47 -3.82 0.98
CA ARG A 121 22.10 -5.10 1.33
C ARG A 121 21.11 -6.07 1.96
N THR A 122 20.28 -5.61 2.89
CA THR A 122 19.24 -6.45 3.53
C THR A 122 18.19 -6.88 2.51
N ARG A 123 17.79 -6.00 1.59
CA ARG A 123 16.95 -6.38 0.43
C ARG A 123 17.65 -7.42 -0.45
N GLU A 124 18.92 -7.24 -0.78
CA GLU A 124 19.69 -8.23 -1.55
C GLU A 124 19.86 -9.56 -0.81
N GLU A 125 19.97 -9.54 0.52
CA GLU A 125 20.02 -10.73 1.37
C GLU A 125 18.65 -11.41 1.49
N LEU A 126 17.57 -10.64 1.59
CA LEU A 126 16.19 -11.14 1.53
C LEU A 126 15.88 -11.72 0.17
N ASP A 127 16.18 -11.02 -0.93
CA ASP A 127 16.01 -11.51 -2.29
C ASP A 127 16.83 -12.79 -2.51
N ARG A 128 18.06 -12.86 -1.96
CA ARG A 128 18.88 -14.08 -1.99
C ARG A 128 18.29 -15.19 -1.14
N SER A 129 17.81 -14.91 0.07
CA SER A 129 17.17 -15.88 0.95
C SER A 129 15.85 -16.39 0.37
N VAL A 130 15.06 -15.53 -0.28
CA VAL A 130 13.84 -15.88 -1.00
C VAL A 130 14.19 -16.68 -2.24
N ALA A 131 15.24 -16.33 -2.98
CA ALA A 131 15.70 -17.12 -4.12
C ALA A 131 16.26 -18.49 -3.68
N GLU A 132 16.96 -18.56 -2.55
CA GLU A 132 17.46 -19.80 -1.95
C GLU A 132 16.31 -20.65 -1.41
N ASN A 133 15.33 -20.04 -0.73
CA ASN A 133 14.11 -20.71 -0.27
C ASN A 133 13.29 -21.19 -1.47
N ARG A 134 13.12 -20.38 -2.51
CA ARG A 134 12.49 -20.80 -3.77
C ARG A 134 13.27 -21.94 -4.40
N ALA A 135 14.59 -21.86 -4.50
CA ALA A 135 15.41 -22.94 -5.04
C ALA A 135 15.39 -24.20 -4.14
N TYR A 136 15.18 -24.05 -2.83
CA TYR A 136 15.02 -25.14 -1.88
C TYR A 136 13.62 -25.75 -1.97
N THR A 137 12.56 -24.94 -2.07
CA THR A 137 11.19 -25.41 -2.27
C THR A 137 11.03 -26.00 -3.65
N ASP A 138 11.60 -25.42 -4.70
CA ASP A 138 11.64 -25.97 -6.05
C ASP A 138 12.45 -27.26 -6.06
N ARG A 139 13.55 -27.36 -5.30
CA ARG A 139 14.26 -28.64 -5.11
C ARG A 139 13.45 -29.63 -4.30
N ALA A 140 12.75 -29.22 -3.24
CA ALA A 140 11.95 -30.10 -2.41
C ALA A 140 10.68 -30.56 -3.14
N VAL A 141 10.08 -29.70 -3.95
CA VAL A 141 8.97 -29.98 -4.86
C VAL A 141 9.48 -30.78 -6.04
N ALA A 142 10.67 -30.52 -6.59
CA ALA A 142 11.24 -31.37 -7.63
C ALA A 142 11.68 -32.73 -7.10
N GLU A 143 12.21 -32.81 -5.87
CA GLU A 143 12.57 -34.06 -5.18
C GLU A 143 11.30 -34.81 -4.78
N SER A 144 10.29 -34.14 -4.24
CA SER A 144 8.99 -34.71 -3.93
C SER A 144 8.27 -35.11 -5.21
N SER A 145 8.26 -34.28 -6.25
CA SER A 145 7.75 -34.62 -7.59
C SER A 145 8.58 -35.71 -8.23
N ARG A 146 9.86 -35.88 -7.89
CA ARG A 146 10.71 -36.97 -8.37
C ARG A 146 10.46 -38.23 -7.59
N VAL A 147 10.25 -38.18 -6.28
CA VAL A 147 9.86 -39.30 -5.42
C VAL A 147 8.43 -39.74 -5.74
N ILE A 148 7.53 -38.79 -6.00
CA ILE A 148 6.17 -39.01 -6.47
C ILE A 148 6.21 -39.48 -7.91
N ALA A 149 7.01 -38.89 -8.81
CA ALA A 149 7.17 -39.39 -10.17
C ALA A 149 7.88 -40.75 -10.18
N GLU A 150 8.71 -41.10 -9.20
CA GLU A 150 9.40 -42.39 -9.10
C GLU A 150 8.50 -43.41 -8.39
N ALA A 151 7.65 -43.00 -7.46
CA ALA A 151 6.56 -43.79 -6.89
C ALA A 151 5.44 -44.00 -7.90
N MET A 152 5.09 -42.99 -8.69
CA MET A 152 4.20 -43.05 -9.84
C MET A 152 4.84 -43.84 -10.95
N ARG A 153 6.14 -43.71 -11.24
CA ARG A 153 6.82 -44.53 -12.24
C ARG A 153 6.95 -45.96 -11.74
N ARG A 154 7.14 -46.22 -10.45
CA ARG A 154 7.06 -47.57 -9.86
C ARG A 154 5.64 -48.10 -9.88
N SER A 155 4.64 -47.27 -9.61
CA SER A 155 3.22 -47.61 -9.67
C SER A 155 2.76 -47.78 -11.10
N GLU A 156 3.32 -47.06 -12.05
CA GLU A 156 3.07 -47.09 -13.49
C GLU A 156 3.92 -48.21 -14.10
N GLU A 157 5.07 -48.59 -13.55
CA GLU A 157 5.84 -49.79 -13.90
C GLU A 157 5.18 -51.03 -13.29
N ALA A 158 4.56 -50.92 -12.12
CA ALA A 158 3.75 -51.96 -11.50
C ALA A 158 2.40 -52.10 -12.20
N LEU A 159 1.70 -51.01 -12.52
CA LEU A 159 0.48 -50.99 -13.32
C LEU A 159 0.80 -51.37 -14.76
N ARG A 160 1.84 -50.86 -15.40
CA ARG A 160 2.30 -51.36 -16.71
C ARG A 160 2.79 -52.79 -16.59
N GLY A 161 3.32 -53.22 -15.46
CA GLY A 161 3.75 -54.61 -15.22
C GLY A 161 2.56 -55.55 -15.03
N GLU A 162 1.50 -55.08 -14.38
CA GLU A 162 0.23 -55.77 -14.23
C GLU A 162 -0.58 -55.71 -15.51
N ILE A 163 -0.59 -54.60 -16.24
CA ILE A 163 -1.23 -54.40 -17.55
C ILE A 163 -0.44 -55.13 -18.62
N ARG A 164 0.89 -55.19 -18.55
CA ARG A 164 1.70 -56.05 -19.43
C ARG A 164 1.57 -57.49 -19.00
N GLY A 165 1.44 -57.83 -17.72
CA GLY A 165 1.20 -59.20 -17.26
C GLY A 165 -0.23 -59.67 -17.49
N MET A 166 -1.20 -58.76 -17.54
CA MET A 166 -2.60 -58.97 -17.89
C MET A 166 -2.76 -58.90 -19.39
N GLY A 167 -1.98 -58.07 -20.08
CA GLY A 167 -1.86 -57.98 -21.53
C GLY A 167 -1.05 -59.13 -22.12
N GLU A 168 -0.08 -59.71 -21.40
CA GLU A 168 0.63 -60.95 -21.73
C GLU A 168 -0.21 -62.16 -21.32
N ARG A 169 -1.11 -62.03 -20.33
CA ARG A 169 -2.16 -63.03 -20.09
C ARG A 169 -3.26 -62.95 -21.13
N ILE A 170 -3.68 -61.77 -21.55
CA ILE A 170 -4.71 -61.56 -22.58
C ILE A 170 -4.12 -61.84 -23.95
N ASP A 171 -2.92 -61.39 -24.27
CA ASP A 171 -2.19 -61.75 -25.49
C ASP A 171 -1.69 -63.19 -25.39
N GLY A 172 -1.44 -63.72 -24.19
CA GLY A 172 -1.15 -65.14 -23.96
C GLY A 172 -2.37 -65.99 -24.23
N GLU A 173 -3.51 -65.67 -23.65
CA GLU A 173 -4.82 -66.28 -23.90
C GLU A 173 -5.27 -66.03 -25.34
N LEU A 174 -5.05 -64.85 -25.92
CA LEU A 174 -5.36 -64.52 -27.32
C LEU A 174 -4.36 -65.15 -28.29
N ASN A 175 -3.11 -65.37 -27.91
CA ASN A 175 -2.12 -66.13 -28.67
C ASN A 175 -2.32 -67.62 -28.48
N ASP A 176 -2.87 -68.08 -27.37
CA ASP A 176 -3.24 -69.47 -27.13
C ASP A 176 -4.56 -69.76 -27.86
N ILE A 177 -5.51 -68.81 -27.87
CA ILE A 177 -6.72 -68.81 -28.70
C ILE A 177 -6.32 -68.68 -30.17
N ARG A 178 -5.44 -67.75 -30.57
CA ARG A 178 -4.91 -67.65 -31.93
C ARG A 178 -4.11 -68.88 -32.31
N SER A 179 -3.25 -69.43 -31.46
CA SER A 179 -2.49 -70.65 -31.77
C SER A 179 -3.39 -71.87 -31.84
N ARG A 180 -4.44 -71.95 -31.01
CA ARG A 180 -5.49 -72.97 -31.14
C ARG A 180 -6.27 -72.77 -32.42
N MET A 181 -6.58 -71.53 -32.80
CA MET A 181 -7.30 -71.21 -34.03
C MET A 181 -6.44 -71.38 -35.27
N ASP A 182 -5.14 -71.10 -35.20
CA ASP A 182 -4.14 -71.29 -36.24
C ASP A 182 -3.83 -72.78 -36.38
N ALA A 183 -3.80 -73.54 -35.27
CA ALA A 183 -3.69 -75.01 -35.29
C ALA A 183 -4.98 -75.67 -35.81
N VAL A 184 -6.15 -75.14 -35.46
CA VAL A 184 -7.44 -75.54 -36.07
C VAL A 184 -7.44 -75.15 -37.55
N GLU A 185 -6.90 -74.00 -37.92
CA GLU A 185 -6.79 -73.53 -39.29
C GLU A 185 -5.80 -74.37 -40.12
N GLU A 186 -4.66 -74.77 -39.57
CA GLU A 186 -3.67 -75.66 -40.19
C GLU A 186 -4.22 -77.09 -40.31
N SER A 187 -4.96 -77.56 -39.28
CA SER A 187 -5.73 -78.80 -39.32
C SER A 187 -6.87 -78.78 -40.35
N VAL A 188 -7.46 -77.61 -40.64
CA VAL A 188 -8.58 -77.47 -41.57
C VAL A 188 -8.11 -77.17 -43.01
N GLN A 189 -7.02 -76.42 -43.18
CA GLN A 189 -6.33 -76.23 -44.46
C GLN A 189 -5.75 -77.55 -44.96
N SER A 190 -5.16 -78.37 -44.09
CA SER A 190 -4.74 -79.75 -44.42
C SER A 190 -5.92 -80.69 -44.68
N ALA A 191 -7.10 -80.40 -44.11
CA ALA A 191 -8.35 -81.15 -44.36
C ALA A 191 -9.16 -80.69 -45.58
N GLY A 192 -8.79 -79.59 -46.25
CA GLY A 192 -9.14 -79.13 -47.61
C GLY A 192 -10.62 -79.07 -48.07
N ARG A 193 -11.57 -79.69 -47.39
CA ARG A 193 -12.98 -79.89 -47.81
C ARG A 193 -13.96 -80.05 -46.64
N ASN A 194 -13.53 -79.84 -45.40
CA ASN A 194 -14.40 -80.08 -44.25
C ASN A 194 -15.24 -78.84 -43.93
N ARG A 195 -16.30 -78.63 -44.72
CA ARG A 195 -17.27 -77.52 -44.57
C ARG A 195 -17.85 -77.42 -43.15
N GLY A 196 -17.96 -78.55 -42.43
CA GLY A 196 -18.36 -78.59 -41.02
C GLY A 196 -17.39 -77.87 -40.09
N ALA A 197 -16.07 -78.04 -40.27
CA ALA A 197 -15.07 -77.37 -39.43
C ALA A 197 -15.04 -75.85 -39.65
N LEU A 198 -15.23 -75.40 -40.90
CA LEU A 198 -15.35 -73.96 -41.19
C LEU A 198 -16.59 -73.33 -40.53
N LEU A 199 -17.70 -74.07 -40.46
CA LEU A 199 -18.92 -73.64 -39.76
C LEU A 199 -18.74 -73.61 -38.23
N GLU A 200 -18.04 -74.60 -37.66
CA GLU A 200 -17.69 -74.60 -36.23
C GLU A 200 -16.84 -73.38 -35.88
N MET A 201 -15.78 -73.10 -36.67
CA MET A 201 -14.96 -71.90 -36.49
C MET A 201 -15.79 -70.62 -36.61
N ALA A 202 -16.65 -70.51 -37.64
CA ALA A 202 -17.50 -69.34 -37.84
C ALA A 202 -18.43 -69.10 -36.64
N ASN A 203 -18.99 -70.18 -36.07
CA ASN A 203 -19.84 -70.11 -34.89
C ASN A 203 -19.04 -69.67 -33.65
N GLU A 204 -17.82 -70.18 -33.49
CA GLU A 204 -16.93 -69.83 -32.37
C GLU A 204 -16.46 -68.37 -32.43
N TYR A 205 -16.05 -67.89 -33.61
CA TYR A 205 -15.76 -66.47 -33.85
C TYR A 205 -16.95 -65.58 -33.49
N LEU A 206 -18.15 -65.93 -33.98
CA LEU A 206 -19.34 -65.12 -33.77
C LEU A 206 -19.78 -65.08 -32.30
N ASN A 207 -19.68 -66.22 -31.59
CA ASN A 207 -19.98 -66.30 -30.16
C ASN A 207 -19.00 -65.44 -29.35
N THR A 208 -17.71 -65.54 -29.65
CA THR A 208 -16.67 -64.76 -28.97
C THR A 208 -16.83 -63.27 -29.26
N ALA A 209 -17.11 -62.90 -30.52
CA ALA A 209 -17.34 -61.51 -30.91
C ALA A 209 -18.54 -60.90 -30.19
N ASN A 210 -19.65 -61.64 -30.04
CA ASN A 210 -20.81 -61.21 -29.27
C ASN A 210 -20.48 -61.00 -27.79
N LEU A 211 -19.73 -61.93 -27.18
CA LEU A 211 -19.32 -61.83 -25.78
C LEU A 211 -18.44 -60.60 -25.54
N VAL A 212 -17.46 -60.35 -26.42
CA VAL A 212 -16.60 -59.16 -26.35
C VAL A 212 -17.41 -57.87 -26.53
N ALA A 213 -18.33 -57.83 -27.50
CA ALA A 213 -19.16 -56.65 -27.75
C ALA A 213 -20.12 -56.35 -26.58
N GLN A 214 -20.73 -57.38 -25.98
CA GLN A 214 -21.57 -57.24 -24.79
C GLN A 214 -20.76 -56.74 -23.60
N HIS A 215 -19.63 -57.39 -23.31
CA HIS A 215 -18.73 -56.96 -22.23
C HIS A 215 -18.29 -55.50 -22.40
N THR A 216 -17.95 -55.10 -23.62
CA THR A 216 -17.54 -53.72 -23.95
C THR A 216 -18.66 -52.72 -23.68
N ARG A 217 -19.91 -53.06 -24.03
CA ARG A 217 -21.08 -52.21 -23.79
C ARG A 217 -21.44 -52.10 -22.30
N GLU A 218 -21.26 -53.16 -21.53
CA GLU A 218 -21.64 -53.22 -20.11
C GLU A 218 -20.56 -52.63 -19.19
N SER A 219 -19.29 -52.73 -19.58
CA SER A 219 -18.15 -52.39 -18.71
C SER A 219 -17.55 -51.01 -18.98
N PHE A 220 -17.82 -50.42 -20.15
CA PHE A 220 -17.25 -49.12 -20.55
C PHE A 220 -18.32 -48.14 -21.00
N ARG A 221 -17.99 -46.85 -20.90
CA ARG A 221 -18.88 -45.76 -21.35
C ARG A 221 -18.72 -45.48 -22.84
N VAL A 222 -18.93 -46.50 -23.65
CA VAL A 222 -18.66 -46.46 -25.11
C VAL A 222 -19.43 -45.36 -25.81
N ASP A 223 -20.69 -45.12 -25.42
CA ASP A 223 -21.52 -44.07 -26.05
C ASP A 223 -21.02 -42.65 -25.76
N LEU A 224 -20.35 -42.45 -24.62
CA LEU A 224 -19.79 -41.16 -24.19
C LEU A 224 -18.35 -40.97 -24.71
N LEU A 225 -17.50 -41.99 -24.53
CA LEU A 225 -16.06 -41.91 -24.76
C LEU A 225 -15.66 -42.33 -26.18
N CYS A 226 -16.50 -43.11 -26.86
CA CYS A 226 -16.27 -43.61 -28.22
C CYS A 226 -17.54 -43.43 -29.08
N PRO A 227 -18.04 -42.18 -29.22
CA PRO A 227 -19.36 -41.93 -29.78
C PRO A 227 -19.50 -42.50 -31.20
N GLY A 228 -20.58 -43.25 -31.43
CA GLY A 228 -20.91 -43.86 -32.73
C GLY A 228 -20.09 -45.10 -33.11
N ARG A 229 -19.16 -45.57 -32.27
CA ARG A 229 -18.30 -46.74 -32.59
C ARG A 229 -18.97 -48.09 -32.34
N LEU A 230 -19.98 -48.15 -31.47
CA LEU A 230 -20.68 -49.39 -31.12
C LEU A 230 -21.58 -49.91 -32.25
N GLN A 231 -22.33 -49.03 -32.91
CA GLN A 231 -23.31 -49.43 -33.92
C GLN A 231 -22.70 -50.20 -35.11
N PRO A 232 -21.57 -49.76 -35.72
CA PRO A 232 -20.94 -50.51 -36.80
C PRO A 232 -20.50 -51.94 -36.41
N VAL A 233 -20.13 -52.16 -35.14
CA VAL A 233 -19.76 -53.50 -34.64
C VAL A 233 -21.01 -54.38 -34.50
N LEU A 234 -22.12 -53.82 -34.00
CA LEU A 234 -23.40 -54.53 -33.91
C LEU A 234 -23.92 -54.91 -35.31
N ASP A 235 -23.84 -54.00 -36.28
CA ASP A 235 -24.25 -54.26 -37.66
C ASP A 235 -23.41 -55.38 -38.30
N ARG A 236 -22.10 -55.41 -38.02
CA ARG A 236 -21.20 -56.49 -38.47
C ARG A 236 -21.49 -57.83 -37.82
N LEU A 237 -21.80 -57.84 -36.52
CA LEU A 237 -22.23 -59.05 -35.82
C LEU A 237 -23.53 -59.61 -36.42
N GLU A 238 -24.50 -58.74 -36.74
CA GLU A 238 -25.72 -59.16 -37.43
C GLU A 238 -25.43 -59.70 -38.83
N SER A 239 -24.57 -59.04 -39.60
CA SER A 239 -24.16 -59.49 -40.93
C SER A 239 -23.53 -60.89 -40.87
N ALA A 240 -22.53 -61.08 -40.00
CA ALA A 240 -21.86 -62.36 -39.81
C ALA A 240 -22.83 -63.46 -39.32
N ARG A 241 -23.84 -63.11 -38.52
CA ARG A 241 -24.88 -64.04 -38.08
C ARG A 241 -25.77 -64.50 -39.24
N ARG A 242 -26.14 -63.60 -40.16
CA ARG A 242 -26.94 -63.96 -41.35
C ARG A 242 -26.15 -64.91 -42.26
N GLU A 243 -24.88 -64.59 -42.51
CA GLU A 243 -23.98 -65.43 -43.32
C GLU A 243 -23.77 -66.82 -42.70
N LEU A 244 -23.67 -66.92 -41.37
CA LEU A 244 -23.61 -68.20 -40.68
C LEU A 244 -24.87 -69.04 -40.90
N VAL A 245 -26.05 -68.44 -40.75
CA VAL A 245 -27.35 -69.12 -40.94
C VAL A 245 -27.51 -69.60 -42.39
N ASP A 246 -27.07 -68.80 -43.36
CA ASP A 246 -27.14 -69.18 -44.77
C ASP A 246 -26.13 -70.29 -45.10
N ALA A 247 -24.93 -70.25 -44.52
CA ALA A 247 -23.93 -71.30 -44.69
C ALA A 247 -24.31 -72.63 -44.01
N GLN A 248 -25.15 -72.60 -42.96
CA GLN A 248 -25.73 -73.82 -42.37
C GLN A 248 -26.71 -74.51 -43.33
N LYS A 249 -27.42 -73.75 -44.16
CA LYS A 249 -28.34 -74.28 -45.20
C LYS A 249 -27.62 -74.64 -46.48
N MET A 250 -26.57 -73.89 -46.82
CA MET A 250 -25.73 -74.07 -48.00
C MET A 250 -24.26 -74.16 -47.57
N PRO A 251 -23.75 -75.38 -47.29
CA PRO A 251 -22.40 -75.61 -46.77
C PRO A 251 -21.26 -75.06 -47.64
N GLU A 252 -21.54 -74.70 -48.90
CA GLU A 252 -20.59 -74.08 -49.83
C GLU A 252 -20.19 -72.66 -49.40
N ASN A 253 -21.05 -71.98 -48.63
CA ASN A 253 -20.81 -70.63 -48.13
C ASN A 253 -20.03 -70.60 -46.80
N ALA A 254 -19.61 -71.76 -46.27
CA ALA A 254 -18.93 -71.86 -44.97
C ALA A 254 -17.65 -71.01 -44.88
N ALA A 255 -16.92 -70.85 -45.99
CA ALA A 255 -15.72 -70.00 -46.03
C ALA A 255 -16.06 -68.50 -45.92
N VAL A 256 -17.19 -68.06 -46.49
CA VAL A 256 -17.67 -66.67 -46.41
C VAL A 256 -18.15 -66.39 -44.99
N ALA A 257 -18.99 -67.27 -44.43
CA ALA A 257 -19.46 -67.15 -43.05
C ALA A 257 -18.30 -67.09 -42.03
N ARG A 258 -17.27 -67.92 -42.20
CA ARG A 258 -16.07 -67.87 -41.36
C ARG A 258 -15.35 -66.53 -41.47
N ARG A 259 -15.16 -66.03 -42.69
CA ARG A 259 -14.46 -64.75 -42.92
C ARG A 259 -15.22 -63.59 -42.29
N GLU A 260 -16.53 -63.53 -42.47
CA GLU A 260 -17.39 -62.48 -41.92
C GLU A 260 -17.42 -62.53 -40.38
N ALA A 261 -17.54 -63.73 -39.80
CA ALA A 261 -17.46 -63.91 -38.35
C ALA A 261 -16.10 -63.50 -37.76
N ARG A 262 -15.00 -63.83 -38.46
CA ARG A 262 -13.65 -63.37 -38.08
C ARG A 262 -13.51 -61.86 -38.13
N GLN A 263 -14.03 -61.22 -39.18
CA GLN A 263 -14.00 -59.76 -39.29
C GLN A 263 -14.82 -59.09 -38.19
N ALA A 264 -16.01 -59.62 -37.89
CA ALA A 264 -16.83 -59.13 -36.77
C ALA A 264 -16.10 -59.29 -35.42
N PHE A 265 -15.39 -60.40 -35.22
CA PHE A 265 -14.55 -60.62 -34.04
C PHE A 265 -13.40 -59.60 -33.95
N GLU A 266 -12.62 -59.42 -35.02
CA GLU A 266 -11.50 -58.47 -35.04
C GLU A 266 -11.98 -57.02 -34.76
N GLU A 267 -13.15 -56.64 -35.27
CA GLU A 267 -13.77 -55.34 -35.04
C GLU A 267 -14.29 -55.18 -33.61
N ALA A 268 -14.89 -56.22 -33.01
CA ALA A 268 -15.31 -56.21 -31.61
C ALA A 268 -14.11 -56.08 -30.66
N VAL A 269 -13.01 -56.80 -30.92
CA VAL A 269 -11.76 -56.67 -30.14
C VAL A 269 -11.14 -55.29 -30.31
N ARG A 270 -11.18 -54.71 -31.52
CA ARG A 270 -10.68 -53.34 -31.75
C ARG A 270 -11.48 -52.32 -30.94
N LEU A 271 -12.81 -52.40 -30.97
CA LEU A 271 -13.68 -51.53 -30.17
C LEU A 271 -13.41 -51.69 -28.67
N ASN A 272 -13.23 -52.91 -28.18
CA ASN A 272 -12.91 -53.17 -26.78
C ASN A 272 -11.61 -52.47 -26.35
N ARG A 273 -10.56 -52.55 -27.19
CA ARG A 273 -9.27 -51.87 -26.93
C ARG A 273 -9.40 -50.35 -26.96
N GLU A 274 -10.13 -49.81 -27.93
CA GLU A 274 -10.41 -48.37 -28.02
C GLU A 274 -11.17 -47.86 -26.80
N ALA A 275 -12.24 -48.57 -26.38
CA ALA A 275 -13.03 -48.23 -25.22
C ALA A 275 -12.23 -48.32 -23.91
N ALA A 276 -11.42 -49.37 -23.74
CA ALA A 276 -10.56 -49.53 -22.57
C ALA A 276 -9.51 -48.40 -22.48
N ALA A 277 -8.90 -48.00 -23.60
CA ALA A 277 -7.95 -46.90 -23.63
C ALA A 277 -8.63 -45.56 -23.29
N ALA A 278 -9.81 -45.30 -23.84
CA ALA A 278 -10.56 -44.09 -23.56
C ALA A 278 -11.04 -44.02 -22.09
N GLU A 279 -11.42 -45.15 -21.50
CA GLU A 279 -11.80 -45.24 -20.08
C GLU A 279 -10.60 -44.97 -19.15
N GLN A 280 -9.40 -45.45 -19.53
CA GLN A 280 -8.16 -45.17 -18.80
C GLN A 280 -7.79 -43.69 -18.86
N GLU A 281 -7.82 -43.10 -20.05
CA GLU A 281 -7.59 -41.67 -20.23
C GLU A 281 -8.57 -40.86 -19.38
N TRP A 282 -9.87 -41.14 -19.51
CA TRP A 282 -10.89 -40.52 -18.68
C TRP A 282 -10.59 -40.62 -17.18
N SER A 283 -10.16 -41.80 -16.71
CA SER A 283 -9.87 -42.03 -15.29
C SER A 283 -8.70 -41.18 -14.80
N LEU A 284 -7.66 -41.00 -15.61
CA LEU A 284 -6.54 -40.12 -15.31
C LEU A 284 -6.99 -38.66 -15.17
N HIS A 285 -7.79 -38.17 -16.12
CA HIS A 285 -8.32 -36.80 -16.08
C HIS A 285 -9.26 -36.58 -14.89
N TYR A 286 -10.08 -37.58 -14.54
CA TYR A 286 -10.95 -37.52 -13.37
C TYR A 286 -10.15 -37.41 -12.07
N HIS A 287 -9.13 -38.26 -11.89
CA HIS A 287 -8.27 -38.21 -10.71
C HIS A 287 -7.52 -36.88 -10.62
N ALA A 288 -6.97 -36.36 -11.72
CA ALA A 288 -6.30 -35.06 -11.73
C ALA A 288 -7.24 -33.91 -11.37
N ALA A 289 -8.48 -33.92 -11.85
CA ALA A 289 -9.49 -32.92 -11.49
C ALA A 289 -9.87 -33.02 -9.99
N ARG A 290 -10.03 -34.25 -9.48
CA ARG A 290 -10.35 -34.50 -8.08
C ARG A 290 -9.23 -34.06 -7.13
N GLU A 291 -7.99 -34.44 -7.41
CA GLU A 291 -6.82 -34.03 -6.64
C GLU A 291 -6.66 -32.50 -6.62
N THR A 292 -6.94 -31.84 -7.74
CA THR A 292 -6.94 -30.37 -7.81
C THR A 292 -8.02 -29.79 -6.91
N ALA A 293 -9.26 -30.29 -6.95
CA ALA A 293 -10.34 -29.81 -6.10
C ALA A 293 -10.03 -30.00 -4.61
N ASP A 294 -9.51 -31.18 -4.22
CA ASP A 294 -9.13 -31.48 -2.84
C ASP A 294 -7.98 -30.57 -2.36
N ALA A 295 -6.99 -30.31 -3.21
CA ALA A 295 -5.89 -29.39 -2.90
C ALA A 295 -6.36 -27.93 -2.73
N VAL A 296 -7.26 -27.47 -3.60
CA VAL A 296 -7.86 -26.13 -3.52
C VAL A 296 -8.74 -25.99 -2.27
N SER A 297 -9.46 -27.05 -1.88
CA SER A 297 -10.22 -27.08 -0.62
C SER A 297 -9.29 -26.90 0.58
N ALA A 298 -8.18 -27.64 0.62
CA ALA A 298 -7.19 -27.52 1.69
C ALA A 298 -6.54 -26.11 1.71
N GLN A 299 -6.28 -25.52 0.54
CA GLN A 299 -5.78 -24.14 0.43
C GLN A 299 -6.79 -23.13 0.97
N LEU A 300 -8.08 -23.25 0.64
CA LEU A 300 -9.15 -22.39 1.19
C LEU A 300 -9.19 -22.44 2.71
N GLU A 301 -9.06 -23.63 3.30
CA GLU A 301 -9.05 -23.80 4.75
C GLU A 301 -7.81 -23.17 5.38
N ALA A 302 -6.63 -23.38 4.79
CA ALA A 302 -5.37 -22.82 5.26
C ALA A 302 -5.34 -21.29 5.15
N SER A 303 -5.92 -20.72 4.10
CA SER A 303 -5.97 -19.29 3.84
C SER A 303 -7.07 -18.56 4.59
N ALA A 304 -7.96 -19.25 5.32
CA ALA A 304 -9.06 -18.60 6.05
C ALA A 304 -8.56 -17.59 7.10
N THR A 305 -7.39 -17.83 7.69
CA THR A 305 -6.78 -16.91 8.66
C THR A 305 -5.27 -16.82 8.45
N LEU A 306 -4.81 -15.64 8.06
CA LEU A 306 -3.38 -15.37 7.90
C LEU A 306 -2.77 -14.95 9.24
N ARG A 307 -1.60 -15.48 9.55
CA ARG A 307 -0.80 -15.06 10.69
C ARG A 307 0.34 -14.18 10.21
N LEU A 308 0.26 -12.89 10.56
CA LEU A 308 1.30 -11.92 10.26
C LEU A 308 2.36 -11.98 11.36
N ALA A 309 3.57 -12.38 11.00
CA ALA A 309 4.64 -12.67 11.96
C ALA A 309 5.16 -11.41 12.67
N GLU A 310 5.15 -10.26 12.00
CA GLU A 310 5.68 -8.99 12.53
C GLU A 310 4.75 -8.39 13.60
N ASP A 311 3.44 -8.51 13.42
CA ASP A 311 2.45 -7.86 14.29
C ASP A 311 1.78 -8.82 15.29
N ASN A 312 2.13 -10.11 15.24
CA ASN A 312 1.45 -11.18 15.96
C ASN A 312 -0.09 -11.12 15.77
N ALA A 313 -0.52 -10.70 14.58
CA ALA A 313 -1.90 -10.44 14.24
C ALA A 313 -2.48 -11.60 13.41
N ALA A 314 -3.75 -11.91 13.67
CA ALA A 314 -4.53 -12.87 12.90
C ALA A 314 -5.50 -12.10 11.99
N VAL A 315 -5.35 -12.26 10.68
CA VAL A 315 -6.17 -11.60 9.65
C VAL A 315 -7.16 -12.61 9.10
N ASP A 316 -8.45 -12.35 9.33
CA ASP A 316 -9.56 -13.10 8.74
C ASP A 316 -9.74 -12.67 7.27
N VAL A 317 -9.32 -13.53 6.35
CA VAL A 317 -9.28 -13.19 4.93
C VAL A 317 -10.66 -12.86 4.39
N ASP A 318 -11.69 -13.62 4.77
CA ASP A 318 -13.04 -13.42 4.24
C ASP A 318 -13.65 -12.10 4.71
N ARG A 319 -13.35 -11.70 5.95
CA ARG A 319 -13.71 -10.36 6.44
C ARG A 319 -13.04 -9.28 5.61
N TRP A 320 -11.73 -9.36 5.39
CA TRP A 320 -10.97 -8.28 4.72
C TRP A 320 -11.19 -8.20 3.20
N THR A 321 -11.68 -9.28 2.57
CA THR A 321 -12.03 -9.32 1.13
C THR A 321 -13.53 -9.14 0.85
N ASP A 322 -14.34 -8.96 1.89
CA ASP A 322 -15.79 -8.82 1.81
C ASP A 322 -16.53 -10.05 1.24
N GLY A 323 -16.17 -11.23 1.76
CA GLY A 323 -16.85 -12.49 1.45
C GLY A 323 -16.31 -13.22 0.23
N ASP A 324 -15.17 -12.80 -0.32
CA ASP A 324 -14.61 -13.37 -1.54
C ASP A 324 -14.18 -14.82 -1.36
N LEU A 325 -13.61 -15.17 -0.19
CA LEU A 325 -13.19 -16.55 0.10
C LEU A 325 -14.40 -17.48 0.24
N THR A 326 -15.51 -16.98 0.79
CA THR A 326 -16.81 -17.66 0.80
C THR A 326 -17.37 -17.85 -0.62
N ALA A 327 -17.24 -16.86 -1.50
CA ALA A 327 -17.66 -16.97 -2.90
C ALA A 327 -16.82 -18.00 -3.67
N LEU A 328 -15.50 -18.03 -3.45
CA LEU A 328 -14.58 -19.03 -4.02
C LEU A 328 -14.91 -20.44 -3.52
N ARG A 329 -15.24 -20.60 -2.23
CA ARG A 329 -15.71 -21.88 -1.69
C ARG A 329 -16.99 -22.36 -2.37
N ALA A 330 -17.98 -21.49 -2.57
CA ALA A 330 -19.21 -21.87 -3.27
C ALA A 330 -18.97 -22.31 -4.72
N ARG A 331 -17.97 -21.72 -5.41
CA ARG A 331 -17.54 -22.18 -6.74
C ARG A 331 -16.87 -23.54 -6.70
N LEU A 332 -16.03 -23.80 -5.69
CA LEU A 332 -15.41 -25.11 -5.49
C LEU A 332 -16.45 -26.19 -5.18
N ASP A 333 -17.45 -25.88 -4.34
CA ASP A 333 -18.58 -26.78 -4.04
C ASP A 333 -19.35 -27.15 -5.32
N GLY A 334 -19.44 -26.22 -6.28
CA GLY A 334 -19.99 -26.47 -7.62
C GLY A 334 -19.16 -27.50 -8.40
N ILE A 335 -17.83 -27.35 -8.41
CA ILE A 335 -16.91 -28.32 -9.03
C ILE A 335 -17.05 -29.70 -8.37
N ASP A 336 -17.10 -29.75 -7.04
CA ASP A 336 -17.29 -31.01 -6.30
C ASP A 336 -18.63 -31.67 -6.61
N GLY A 337 -19.69 -30.88 -6.74
CA GLY A 337 -21.01 -31.35 -7.17
C GLY A 337 -20.99 -31.96 -8.57
N GLU A 338 -20.29 -31.34 -9.52
CA GLU A 338 -20.11 -31.89 -10.87
C GLU A 338 -19.26 -33.17 -10.88
N LEU A 339 -18.17 -33.21 -10.11
CA LEU A 339 -17.31 -34.38 -9.97
C LEU A 339 -18.01 -35.56 -9.27
N ALA A 340 -18.99 -35.31 -8.40
CA ALA A 340 -19.83 -36.37 -7.84
C ALA A 340 -20.70 -37.05 -8.91
N GLY A 341 -21.09 -36.31 -9.96
CA GLY A 341 -21.82 -36.79 -11.13
C GLY A 341 -20.93 -37.25 -12.30
N ALA A 342 -19.66 -37.57 -12.05
CA ALA A 342 -18.65 -37.70 -13.10
C ALA A 342 -18.93 -38.74 -14.19
N GLN A 343 -19.82 -39.71 -13.97
CA GLN A 343 -20.13 -40.75 -14.98
C GLN A 343 -20.58 -40.18 -16.33
N ALA A 344 -21.18 -38.98 -16.34
CA ALA A 344 -21.65 -38.31 -17.56
C ALA A 344 -20.64 -37.31 -18.16
N LEU A 345 -19.49 -37.09 -17.53
CA LEU A 345 -18.52 -36.08 -17.96
C LEU A 345 -17.56 -36.63 -19.03
N THR A 346 -17.25 -35.81 -20.04
CA THR A 346 -16.20 -36.09 -21.02
C THR A 346 -14.83 -35.69 -20.47
N VAL A 347 -13.75 -36.11 -21.14
CA VAL A 347 -12.37 -35.68 -20.83
C VAL A 347 -12.25 -34.16 -20.88
N GLU A 348 -12.83 -33.51 -21.90
CA GLU A 348 -12.82 -32.05 -22.05
C GLU A 348 -13.53 -31.34 -20.88
N ALA A 349 -14.64 -31.90 -20.39
CA ALA A 349 -15.34 -31.35 -19.23
C ALA A 349 -14.51 -31.48 -17.95
N LEU A 350 -13.84 -32.62 -17.74
CA LEU A 350 -12.94 -32.85 -16.60
C LEU A 350 -11.74 -31.89 -16.62
N ASP A 351 -11.15 -31.65 -17.80
CA ASP A 351 -10.08 -30.67 -17.96
C ASP A 351 -10.55 -29.23 -17.69
N GLY A 352 -11.79 -28.91 -18.09
CA GLY A 352 -12.43 -27.64 -17.76
C GLY A 352 -12.60 -27.45 -16.25
N LEU A 353 -13.07 -28.49 -15.55
CA LEU A 353 -13.18 -28.48 -14.08
C LEU A 353 -11.82 -28.34 -13.39
N ARG A 354 -10.80 -29.05 -13.88
CA ARG A 354 -9.43 -28.92 -13.38
C ARG A 354 -8.91 -27.49 -13.58
N ALA A 355 -9.09 -26.91 -14.76
CA ALA A 355 -8.68 -25.54 -15.05
C ALA A 355 -9.40 -24.52 -14.17
N ALA A 356 -10.71 -24.71 -13.93
CA ALA A 356 -11.49 -23.88 -13.01
C ALA A 356 -10.96 -23.98 -11.56
N GLY A 357 -10.61 -25.19 -11.10
CA GLY A 357 -9.97 -25.39 -9.80
C GLY A 357 -8.62 -24.68 -9.68
N LEU A 358 -7.76 -24.78 -10.70
CA LEU A 358 -6.48 -24.05 -10.74
C LEU A 358 -6.66 -22.53 -10.77
N GLN A 359 -7.73 -22.03 -11.40
CA GLN A 359 -8.07 -20.61 -11.37
C GLN A 359 -8.47 -20.19 -9.95
N ILE A 360 -9.34 -20.97 -9.28
CA ILE A 360 -9.72 -20.72 -7.88
C ILE A 360 -8.47 -20.71 -6.98
N SER A 361 -7.53 -21.64 -7.17
CA SER A 361 -6.25 -21.66 -6.42
C SER A 361 -5.51 -20.32 -6.46
N ARG A 362 -5.43 -19.69 -7.64
CA ARG A 362 -4.76 -18.38 -7.82
C ARG A 362 -5.56 -17.25 -7.18
N GLU A 363 -6.88 -17.28 -7.35
CA GLU A 363 -7.78 -16.28 -6.76
C GLU A 363 -7.75 -16.32 -5.22
N ILE A 364 -7.49 -17.50 -4.60
CA ILE A 364 -7.28 -17.62 -3.14
C ILE A 364 -5.99 -16.92 -2.70
N ASP A 365 -4.90 -17.08 -3.46
CA ASP A 365 -3.63 -16.41 -3.16
C ASP A 365 -3.79 -14.89 -3.29
N ASP A 366 -4.46 -14.43 -4.35
CA ASP A 366 -4.77 -13.01 -4.58
C ASP A 366 -5.64 -12.43 -3.44
N ALA A 367 -6.67 -13.16 -3.02
CA ALA A 367 -7.53 -12.78 -1.89
C ALA A 367 -6.74 -12.71 -0.58
N SER A 368 -5.80 -13.64 -0.36
CA SER A 368 -4.95 -13.67 0.82
C SER A 368 -4.01 -12.46 0.88
N VAL A 369 -3.34 -12.15 -0.24
CA VAL A 369 -2.48 -10.96 -0.35
C VAL A 369 -3.29 -9.69 -0.16
N PHE A 370 -4.44 -9.58 -0.83
CA PHE A 370 -5.34 -8.44 -0.68
C PHE A 370 -5.78 -8.25 0.77
N ALA A 371 -6.13 -9.32 1.49
CA ALA A 371 -6.56 -9.24 2.88
C ALA A 371 -5.47 -8.67 3.79
N ALA A 372 -4.22 -9.10 3.61
CA ALA A 372 -3.08 -8.56 4.35
C ALA A 372 -2.85 -7.07 4.03
N GLU A 373 -2.87 -6.70 2.74
CA GLU A 373 -2.75 -5.30 2.32
C GLU A 373 -3.89 -4.42 2.85
N ALA A 374 -5.12 -4.90 2.82
CA ALA A 374 -6.29 -4.18 3.32
C ALA A 374 -6.21 -3.98 4.84
N PHE A 375 -5.69 -4.97 5.56
CA PHE A 375 -5.41 -4.89 6.99
C PHE A 375 -4.35 -3.82 7.29
N TYR A 376 -3.20 -3.87 6.61
CA TYR A 376 -2.13 -2.89 6.79
C TYR A 376 -2.58 -1.48 6.40
N ALA A 377 -3.23 -1.32 5.25
CA ALA A 377 -3.78 -0.03 4.84
C ALA A 377 -4.79 0.52 5.86
N SER A 378 -5.53 -0.35 6.56
CA SER A 378 -6.40 0.07 7.66
C SER A 378 -5.64 0.50 8.91
N GLN A 379 -4.57 -0.18 9.27
CA GLN A 379 -3.70 0.23 10.38
C GLN A 379 -3.05 1.58 10.07
N ASP A 380 -2.49 1.73 8.87
CA ASP A 380 -1.93 2.98 8.37
C ASP A 380 -2.95 4.11 8.51
N ARG A 381 -4.22 3.92 8.09
CA ARG A 381 -5.26 4.97 8.26
C ARG A 381 -5.41 5.41 9.72
N GLY A 382 -5.32 4.47 10.65
CA GLY A 382 -5.40 4.75 12.09
C GLY A 382 -4.19 5.53 12.61
N GLU A 383 -2.98 5.12 12.23
CA GLU A 383 -1.73 5.79 12.60
C GLU A 383 -1.63 7.18 11.98
N ILE A 384 -1.92 7.30 10.69
CA ILE A 384 -1.99 8.57 9.97
C ILE A 384 -2.97 9.54 10.64
N ALA A 385 -4.14 9.04 11.09
CA ALA A 385 -5.10 9.88 11.78
C ALA A 385 -4.53 10.42 13.11
N GLN A 386 -3.77 9.61 13.84
CA GLN A 386 -3.13 10.03 15.09
C GLN A 386 -2.04 11.08 14.82
N ASP A 387 -1.14 10.81 13.89
CA ASP A 387 -0.06 11.72 13.50
C ASP A 387 -0.61 13.05 12.96
N ALA A 388 -1.66 12.98 12.14
CA ALA A 388 -2.37 14.16 11.66
C ALA A 388 -2.99 14.95 12.81
N ALA A 389 -3.66 14.31 13.77
CA ALA A 389 -4.23 15.00 14.92
C ALA A 389 -3.16 15.74 15.73
N ASP A 390 -2.00 15.10 15.95
CA ASP A 390 -0.88 15.68 16.70
C ASP A 390 -0.24 16.87 15.95
N GLN A 391 -0.07 16.76 14.62
CA GLN A 391 0.44 17.86 13.79
C GLN A 391 -0.56 19.03 13.74
N LEU A 392 -1.86 18.74 13.69
CA LEU A 392 -2.92 19.75 13.59
C LEU A 392 -3.14 20.50 14.90
N ALA A 393 -2.75 19.92 16.04
CA ALA A 393 -2.69 20.63 17.31
C ALA A 393 -1.78 21.87 17.25
N ALA A 394 -0.71 21.85 16.45
CA ALA A 394 0.17 23.00 16.25
C ALA A 394 -0.53 24.19 15.56
N PHE A 395 -1.57 23.92 14.77
CA PHE A 395 -2.44 24.93 14.15
C PHE A 395 -3.59 25.37 15.07
N GLY A 396 -3.62 24.89 16.32
CA GLY A 396 -4.69 25.16 17.29
C GLY A 396 -5.97 24.36 17.05
N LEU A 397 -5.93 23.33 16.19
CA LEU A 397 -7.05 22.41 15.96
C LEU A 397 -7.00 21.28 16.99
N THR A 398 -8.08 21.10 17.73
CA THR A 398 -8.24 20.02 18.70
C THR A 398 -9.15 18.94 18.12
N LEU A 399 -8.76 17.67 18.25
CA LEU A 399 -9.58 16.53 17.84
C LEU A 399 -10.80 16.39 18.78
N LEU A 400 -12.00 16.48 18.21
CA LEU A 400 -13.26 16.24 18.92
C LEU A 400 -13.66 14.76 18.92
N GLY A 401 -13.28 14.05 17.85
CA GLY A 401 -13.44 12.61 17.77
C GLY A 401 -13.08 12.04 16.40
N HIS A 402 -13.01 10.72 16.33
CA HIS A 402 -12.76 10.00 15.08
C HIS A 402 -13.50 8.65 15.07
N SER A 403 -13.73 8.12 13.87
CA SER A 403 -14.23 6.75 13.68
C SER A 403 -14.21 6.30 12.23
N TYR A 404 -14.22 5.00 12.03
CA TYR A 404 -14.52 4.39 10.75
C TYR A 404 -16.01 4.49 10.40
N GLN A 405 -16.29 4.63 9.12
CA GLN A 405 -17.64 4.61 8.57
C GLN A 405 -18.30 3.27 8.89
N GLY A 406 -19.52 3.31 9.43
CA GLY A 406 -20.24 2.08 9.78
C GLY A 406 -19.61 1.26 10.92
N GLY A 407 -18.57 1.78 11.57
CA GLY A 407 -17.74 1.01 12.50
C GLY A 407 -16.87 -0.06 11.80
N ASP A 408 -16.73 0.00 10.48
CA ASP A 408 -15.99 -0.98 9.69
C ASP A 408 -14.60 -0.47 9.30
N GLN A 409 -13.56 -1.11 9.83
CA GLN A 409 -12.15 -0.77 9.62
C GLN A 409 -11.72 -0.82 8.14
N ARG A 410 -12.46 -1.56 7.31
CA ARG A 410 -12.24 -1.65 5.86
C ARG A 410 -12.66 -0.37 5.12
N GLY A 411 -13.55 0.42 5.73
CA GLY A 411 -14.13 1.62 5.13
C GLY A 411 -13.32 2.88 5.41
N ALA A 412 -13.92 4.02 5.07
CA ALA A 412 -13.32 5.33 5.28
C ALA A 412 -13.17 5.67 6.77
N HIS A 413 -12.04 6.27 7.13
CA HIS A 413 -11.78 6.81 8.47
C HIS A 413 -11.99 8.31 8.47
N ARG A 414 -12.64 8.85 9.51
CA ARG A 414 -12.92 10.28 9.62
C ARG A 414 -12.49 10.83 10.97
N MET A 415 -11.92 12.04 10.93
CA MET A 415 -11.59 12.87 12.08
C MET A 415 -12.40 14.17 12.05
N HIS A 416 -12.92 14.60 13.21
CA HIS A 416 -13.57 15.90 13.39
C HIS A 416 -12.71 16.77 14.30
N LEU A 417 -12.33 17.94 13.80
CA LEU A 417 -11.38 18.85 14.42
C LEU A 417 -12.02 20.22 14.62
N ARG A 418 -11.65 20.90 15.71
CA ARG A 418 -12.13 22.23 16.03
C ARG A 418 -11.04 23.11 16.62
N ASN A 419 -10.98 24.36 16.17
CA ASN A 419 -10.21 25.40 16.84
C ASN A 419 -11.05 26.01 17.97
N ASN A 420 -10.58 25.87 19.22
CA ASN A 420 -11.32 26.35 20.39
C ASN A 420 -11.38 27.88 20.50
N GLY A 421 -10.40 28.59 19.93
CA GLY A 421 -10.35 30.05 19.94
C GLY A 421 -11.26 30.68 18.89
N THR A 422 -11.20 30.20 17.65
CA THR A 422 -11.95 30.78 16.52
C THR A 422 -13.29 30.09 16.26
N ARG A 423 -13.54 28.94 16.88
CA ARG A 423 -14.69 28.04 16.60
C ARG A 423 -14.72 27.52 15.15
N PHE A 424 -13.60 27.60 14.44
CA PHE A 424 -13.44 26.97 13.13
C PHE A 424 -13.51 25.44 13.27
N GLU A 425 -14.25 24.76 12.39
CA GLU A 425 -14.43 23.31 12.41
C GLU A 425 -14.16 22.70 11.03
N LEU A 426 -13.43 21.58 11.02
CA LEU A 426 -13.00 20.85 9.84
C LEU A 426 -13.18 19.35 10.10
N ALA A 427 -13.61 18.60 9.08
CA ALA A 427 -13.47 17.15 9.06
C ALA A 427 -12.39 16.74 8.05
N ILE A 428 -11.62 15.70 8.37
CA ILE A 428 -10.68 15.07 7.44
C ILE A 428 -11.14 13.63 7.26
N THR A 429 -11.32 13.21 6.01
CA THR A 429 -11.77 11.86 5.65
C THR A 429 -10.68 11.16 4.85
N GLN A 430 -10.29 9.97 5.29
CA GLN A 430 -9.39 9.07 4.59
C GLN A 430 -10.21 7.92 3.99
N THR A 431 -10.32 7.87 2.67
CA THR A 431 -11.12 6.88 1.94
C THR A 431 -10.18 5.90 1.23
N PRO A 432 -10.27 4.59 1.49
CA PRO A 432 -9.50 3.60 0.75
C PRO A 432 -9.96 3.50 -0.71
N GLU A 433 -9.01 3.39 -1.63
CA GLU A 433 -9.23 3.24 -3.07
C GLU A 433 -8.35 2.13 -3.64
N LEU A 434 -8.89 1.43 -4.64
CA LEU A 434 -8.14 0.44 -5.42
C LEU A 434 -7.54 1.13 -6.64
N LEU A 435 -6.22 0.99 -6.83
CA LEU A 435 -5.53 1.45 -8.03
C LEU A 435 -5.61 0.40 -9.15
N GLU A 436 -5.29 0.80 -10.38
CA GLU A 436 -5.30 -0.09 -11.56
C GLU A 436 -4.34 -1.28 -11.42
N ASP A 437 -3.27 -1.14 -10.63
CA ASP A 437 -2.31 -2.21 -10.33
C ASP A 437 -2.81 -3.16 -9.23
N GLY A 438 -4.02 -2.93 -8.70
CA GLY A 438 -4.63 -3.72 -7.64
C GLY A 438 -4.19 -3.34 -6.23
N SER A 439 -3.28 -2.36 -6.06
CA SER A 439 -2.85 -1.90 -4.73
C SER A 439 -3.89 -0.99 -4.06
N ILE A 440 -3.88 -0.97 -2.73
CA ILE A 440 -4.79 -0.12 -1.94
C ILE A 440 -4.07 1.16 -1.55
N THR A 441 -4.68 2.30 -1.85
CA THR A 441 -4.22 3.63 -1.41
C THR A 441 -5.28 4.32 -0.58
N ASN A 442 -4.91 5.37 0.17
CA ASN A 442 -5.83 6.18 0.96
C ASN A 442 -5.94 7.58 0.34
N ARG A 443 -7.13 7.94 -0.17
CA ARG A 443 -7.47 9.29 -0.61
C ARG A 443 -7.86 10.14 0.58
N ILE A 444 -7.22 11.29 0.76
CA ILE A 444 -7.48 12.20 1.90
C ILE A 444 -8.21 13.45 1.41
N GLU A 445 -9.33 13.75 2.04
CA GLU A 445 -10.17 14.92 1.76
C GLU A 445 -10.39 15.72 3.05
N SER A 446 -10.53 17.04 2.93
CA SER A 446 -10.93 17.91 4.04
C SER A 446 -12.22 18.65 3.72
N ASP A 447 -13.14 18.67 4.68
CA ASP A 447 -14.45 19.31 4.61
C ASP A 447 -14.52 20.42 5.65
N ILE A 448 -14.64 21.69 5.24
CA ILE A 448 -14.87 22.80 6.17
C ILE A 448 -16.33 22.77 6.62
N LEU A 449 -16.54 22.56 7.92
CA LEU A 449 -17.88 22.44 8.51
C LEU A 449 -18.38 23.78 9.06
N ASN A 450 -17.45 24.61 9.55
CA ASN A 450 -17.78 25.92 10.09
C ASN A 450 -16.55 26.85 10.03
N TYR A 451 -16.70 28.05 9.46
CA TYR A 451 -15.64 29.06 9.45
C TYR A 451 -15.44 29.73 10.82
N GLY A 452 -16.43 29.67 11.71
CA GLY A 452 -16.37 30.28 13.03
C GLY A 452 -16.23 31.80 12.95
N SER A 453 -15.18 32.35 13.56
CA SER A 453 -14.82 33.77 13.48
C SER A 453 -13.79 34.08 12.38
N LEU A 454 -13.36 33.09 11.61
CA LEU A 454 -12.45 33.29 10.48
C LEU A 454 -13.24 33.75 9.25
N ASN A 455 -12.60 34.53 8.38
CA ASN A 455 -13.11 34.76 7.04
C ASN A 455 -12.83 33.54 6.14
N GLU A 456 -13.61 33.40 5.07
CA GLU A 456 -13.58 32.25 4.15
C GLU A 456 -12.19 32.00 3.58
N GLU A 457 -11.54 33.04 3.05
CA GLU A 457 -10.18 32.99 2.50
C GLU A 457 -9.16 32.40 3.47
N ARG A 458 -9.24 32.77 4.76
CA ARG A 458 -8.32 32.25 5.78
C ARG A 458 -8.67 30.82 6.21
N GLY A 459 -9.95 30.47 6.23
CA GLY A 459 -10.38 29.09 6.48
C GLY A 459 -9.91 28.14 5.38
N ASP A 460 -10.00 28.58 4.12
CA ASP A 460 -9.55 27.80 2.96
C ASP A 460 -8.04 27.68 2.90
N GLU A 461 -7.31 28.76 3.23
CA GLU A 461 -5.86 28.69 3.44
C GLU A 461 -5.49 27.67 4.50
N ILE A 462 -6.16 27.68 5.66
CA ILE A 462 -5.91 26.70 6.73
C ILE A 462 -6.21 25.28 6.22
N ALA A 463 -7.36 25.04 5.57
CA ALA A 463 -7.69 23.71 5.06
C ALA A 463 -6.67 23.20 4.02
N ARG A 464 -6.14 24.09 3.18
CA ARG A 464 -5.11 23.78 2.19
C ARG A 464 -3.73 23.56 2.84
N GLU A 465 -3.34 24.40 3.79
CA GLU A 465 -2.11 24.24 4.57
C GLU A 465 -2.13 22.94 5.37
N VAL A 466 -3.27 22.63 6.00
CA VAL A 466 -3.51 21.38 6.72
C VAL A 466 -3.28 20.19 5.80
N LEU A 467 -3.96 20.09 4.66
CA LEU A 467 -3.77 18.99 3.72
C LEU A 467 -2.34 18.95 3.17
N SER A 468 -1.72 20.09 2.86
CA SER A 468 -0.35 20.14 2.33
C SER A 468 0.68 19.72 3.37
N SER A 469 0.44 20.02 4.65
CA SER A 469 1.32 19.63 5.76
C SER A 469 1.35 18.12 6.00
N LEU A 470 0.27 17.42 5.64
CA LEU A 470 0.18 15.97 5.69
C LEU A 470 1.11 15.31 4.65
N ALA A 471 1.46 15.97 3.53
CA ALA A 471 2.40 15.41 2.55
C ALA A 471 3.77 15.03 3.15
N GLY A 472 4.17 15.68 4.24
CA GLY A 472 5.40 15.37 5.00
C GLY A 472 5.36 14.03 5.74
N LEU A 473 4.17 13.42 5.91
CA LEU A 473 3.96 12.11 6.52
C LEU A 473 4.01 10.96 5.48
N GLY A 474 4.39 11.25 4.23
CA GLY A 474 4.61 10.23 3.18
C GLY A 474 3.46 10.03 2.19
N PHE A 475 2.45 10.90 2.17
CA PHE A 475 1.32 10.77 1.22
C PHE A 475 1.69 11.16 -0.21
N ARG A 476 1.23 10.34 -1.18
CA ARG A 476 1.16 10.78 -2.58
C ARG A 476 -0.02 11.73 -2.72
N GLN A 477 0.27 13.03 -2.80
CA GLN A 477 -0.74 14.06 -2.92
C GLN A 477 -0.79 14.61 -4.35
N GLN A 478 -1.97 14.62 -4.97
CA GLN A 478 -2.24 15.52 -6.09
C GLN A 478 -2.32 16.97 -5.56
N PRO A 479 -2.13 18.00 -6.40
CA PRO A 479 -2.24 19.38 -5.95
C PRO A 479 -3.58 19.60 -5.24
N VAL A 480 -3.54 20.13 -4.01
CA VAL A 480 -4.75 20.39 -3.23
C VAL A 480 -5.59 21.46 -3.94
N CYS A 481 -6.69 21.04 -4.55
CA CYS A 481 -7.66 21.90 -5.21
C CYS A 481 -8.98 21.92 -4.45
N THR A 482 -9.65 23.07 -4.45
CA THR A 482 -11.02 23.16 -3.95
C THR A 482 -11.96 22.53 -4.98
N ALA A 483 -12.92 21.73 -4.52
CA ALA A 483 -13.93 21.14 -5.41
C ALA A 483 -14.78 22.24 -6.07
N GLU A 484 -15.11 22.06 -7.35
CA GLU A 484 -15.88 23.05 -8.13
C GLU A 484 -17.25 23.33 -7.47
N GLY A 485 -17.56 24.59 -7.21
CA GLY A 485 -18.78 25.04 -6.53
C GLY A 485 -18.68 25.17 -5.00
N TYR A 486 -17.54 24.82 -4.40
CA TYR A 486 -17.25 24.95 -2.96
C TYR A 486 -16.18 26.00 -2.65
N GLU A 487 -15.89 26.90 -3.58
CA GLU A 487 -14.80 27.87 -3.46
C GLU A 487 -14.99 28.83 -2.28
N HIS A 488 -16.23 29.09 -1.86
CA HIS A 488 -16.58 30.09 -0.83
C HIS A 488 -17.80 29.69 0.01
N VAL A 489 -18.08 28.39 0.15
CA VAL A 489 -19.30 27.90 0.83
C VAL A 489 -18.92 26.74 1.77
N PRO A 490 -19.47 26.67 3.00
CA PRO A 490 -19.31 25.51 3.85
C PRO A 490 -19.73 24.21 3.15
N SER A 491 -19.11 23.09 3.54
CA SER A 491 -19.48 21.77 3.01
C SER A 491 -20.98 21.52 3.24
N ASP A 492 -21.68 21.04 2.21
CA ASP A 492 -23.08 20.61 2.30
C ASP A 492 -23.23 19.34 3.15
N ARG A 493 -22.10 18.64 3.40
CA ARG A 493 -21.98 17.45 4.23
C ARG A 493 -21.86 17.80 5.72
N THR A 494 -22.74 18.65 6.26
CA THR A 494 -22.76 18.98 7.70
C THR A 494 -22.96 17.74 8.61
N GLU A 495 -23.53 16.68 8.06
CA GLU A 495 -23.56 15.33 8.65
C GLU A 495 -22.18 14.71 8.92
N CYS A 496 -21.10 15.29 8.39
CA CYS A 496 -19.71 14.93 8.68
C CYS A 496 -19.29 15.20 10.13
N ALA A 497 -19.96 16.12 10.84
CA ALA A 497 -19.71 16.37 12.27
C ALA A 497 -20.33 15.29 13.19
N ASP A 498 -21.39 14.62 12.74
CA ASP A 498 -22.11 13.64 13.55
C ASP A 498 -21.45 12.25 13.45
N LEU A 499 -20.47 12.03 14.33
CA LEU A 499 -19.75 10.76 14.40
C LEU A 499 -20.65 9.57 14.81
N GLN A 500 -21.78 9.80 15.49
CA GLN A 500 -22.72 8.71 15.76
C GLN A 500 -23.43 8.29 14.48
N ARG A 501 -23.89 9.25 13.68
CA ARG A 501 -24.46 8.96 12.36
C ARG A 501 -23.43 8.32 11.45
N TRP A 502 -22.18 8.80 11.42
CA TRP A 502 -21.08 8.21 10.65
C TRP A 502 -20.83 6.73 10.96
N ARG A 503 -20.84 6.35 12.25
CA ARG A 503 -20.72 4.95 12.70
C ARG A 503 -21.90 4.08 12.33
N SER A 504 -23.06 4.66 12.04
CA SER A 504 -24.27 3.92 11.63
C SER A 504 -24.41 3.80 10.11
N MET A 505 -23.74 4.67 9.34
CA MET A 505 -23.81 4.66 7.88
C MET A 505 -22.92 3.55 7.30
N ARG A 506 -23.50 2.69 6.46
CA ARG A 506 -22.69 1.75 5.67
C ARG A 506 -22.06 2.49 4.49
N GLY A 507 -20.77 2.26 4.28
CA GLY A 507 -20.03 2.77 3.12
C GLY A 507 -19.57 1.64 2.21
N PRO A 508 -19.09 1.97 1.00
CA PRO A 508 -18.40 1.02 0.16
C PRO A 508 -17.10 0.56 0.84
N VAL A 509 -16.76 -0.72 0.66
CA VAL A 509 -15.47 -1.30 1.05
C VAL A 509 -14.76 -1.77 -0.21
N VAL A 510 -13.43 -1.66 -0.21
CA VAL A 510 -12.62 -2.15 -1.32
C VAL A 510 -12.64 -3.68 -1.32
N LYS A 511 -12.67 -4.28 -2.51
CA LYS A 511 -12.68 -5.73 -2.71
C LYS A 511 -11.59 -6.12 -3.71
N PRO A 512 -11.10 -7.38 -3.66
CA PRO A 512 -10.16 -7.86 -4.66
C PRO A 512 -10.77 -7.82 -6.07
N ASP A 513 -9.95 -7.40 -7.04
CA ASP A 513 -10.24 -7.53 -8.47
C ASP A 513 -9.25 -8.54 -9.08
N HIS A 514 -9.71 -9.77 -9.20
CA HIS A 514 -8.95 -10.89 -9.75
C HIS A 514 -8.55 -10.68 -11.22
N ALA A 515 -9.27 -9.85 -11.98
CA ALA A 515 -8.95 -9.55 -13.37
C ALA A 515 -7.79 -8.55 -13.50
N ALA A 516 -7.70 -7.57 -12.58
CA ALA A 516 -6.63 -6.58 -12.57
C ALA A 516 -5.29 -7.16 -12.08
N ARG A 517 -5.32 -8.03 -11.07
CA ARG A 517 -4.09 -8.63 -10.49
C ARG A 517 -3.46 -9.73 -11.37
N GLY A 518 -4.24 -10.42 -12.20
CA GLY A 518 -3.74 -11.42 -13.15
C GLY A 518 -2.76 -10.88 -14.20
N ALA A 519 -2.71 -9.56 -14.43
CA ALA A 519 -1.78 -8.92 -15.35
C ALA A 519 -0.38 -8.67 -14.76
N ALA A 520 -0.22 -8.73 -13.43
CA ALA A 520 1.04 -8.46 -12.74
C ALA A 520 1.98 -9.68 -12.66
N HIS A 521 1.46 -10.89 -12.92
CA HIS A 521 2.29 -12.09 -13.12
C HIS A 521 2.54 -12.30 -14.62
N PRO A 522 3.80 -12.21 -15.10
CA PRO A 522 4.10 -12.51 -16.49
C PRO A 522 3.94 -14.01 -16.71
N SER A 523 2.73 -14.42 -17.09
CA SER A 523 2.54 -15.65 -17.85
C SER A 523 3.29 -15.42 -19.16
N ALA A 524 4.46 -16.03 -19.29
CA ALA A 524 5.21 -16.02 -20.54
C ALA A 524 4.27 -16.42 -21.69
N PRO A 525 4.13 -15.62 -22.75
CA PRO A 525 3.27 -15.98 -23.86
C PRO A 525 3.89 -17.19 -24.54
N VAL A 526 3.17 -18.32 -24.52
CA VAL A 526 3.42 -19.45 -25.41
C VAL A 526 3.16 -18.94 -26.82
N GLN A 527 4.23 -18.56 -27.54
CA GLN A 527 4.14 -18.30 -28.96
C GLN A 527 3.77 -19.60 -29.68
N PRO A 528 2.75 -19.60 -30.55
CA PRO A 528 2.49 -20.72 -31.42
C PRO A 528 3.65 -20.85 -32.42
N GLN A 529 4.41 -21.94 -32.31
CA GLN A 529 5.35 -22.32 -33.36
C GLN A 529 4.56 -22.70 -34.61
N THR A 530 4.40 -21.73 -35.51
CA THR A 530 4.10 -22.01 -36.92
C THR A 530 5.26 -22.81 -37.50
N ARG A 531 5.03 -24.12 -37.69
CA ARG A 531 5.83 -24.93 -38.60
C ARG A 531 5.72 -24.32 -40.00
N GLN A 532 6.83 -23.82 -40.52
CA GLN A 532 7.01 -23.69 -41.96
C GLN A 532 7.76 -24.92 -42.48
N SER A 533 7.24 -25.39 -43.61
CA SER A 533 7.66 -26.49 -44.48
C SER A 533 9.16 -26.60 -44.75
#